data_AF-A0A380JYB3-F1
#
_entry.id   AF-A0A380JYB3-F1
#
_cell.length_a   1.000
_cell.length_b   1.000
_cell.length_c   1.000
_cell.angle_alpha   90.00
_cell.angle_beta   90.00
_cell.angle_gamma   90.00
#
_symmetry.space_group_name_H-M   'P 1'
#
loop_
_entity.id
_entity.type
_entity.pdbx_description
1 polymer ?
#
loop_
_entity_poly.entity_id
_entity_poly.type
_entity_poly.pdbx_seq_one_letter_code
_entity_poly.pdbx_strand_id
1 'polypeptide(L)' 'MKHTEQEILDIIKDMELEPDMLDIWEDEDGNISIEARGMAPADERERKMQYIGFVDNGDVTFE' A
#
# COMPACT_ATOMS: atom_id res chain seq x y z
N MET A 1 9.96 -0.70 9.28
CA MET A 1 9.24 0.04 8.23
C MET A 1 10.22 0.85 7.42
N LYS A 2 10.18 0.69 6.09
CA LYS A 2 10.96 1.49 5.15
C LYS A 2 10.25 2.78 4.74
N HIS A 3 8.93 2.86 4.95
CA HIS A 3 8.08 3.99 4.57
C HIS A 3 7.41 4.62 5.78
N THR A 4 7.10 5.90 5.66
CA THR A 4 6.32 6.70 6.59
C THR A 4 4.87 6.81 6.13
N GLU A 5 3.97 7.15 7.06
CA GLU A 5 2.57 7.43 6.75
C GLU A 5 2.42 8.51 5.65
N GLN A 6 3.17 9.61 5.74
CA GLN A 6 3.11 10.69 4.76
C GLN A 6 3.53 10.21 3.36
N GLU A 7 4.56 9.37 3.26
CA GLU A 7 5.00 8.81 1.97
C GLU A 7 3.91 7.93 1.34
N ILE A 8 3.20 7.13 2.13
CA ILE A 8 2.07 6.32 1.64
C ILE A 8 0.95 7.24 1.13
N LEU A 9 0.58 8.26 1.88
CA LEU A 9 -0.48 9.20 1.48
C LEU A 9 -0.11 10.00 0.23
N ASP A 10 1.16 10.34 0.06
CA ASP A 10 1.66 11.00 -1.15
C ASP A 10 1.58 10.07 -2.36
N ILE A 11 1.94 8.78 -2.21
CA ILE A 11 1.78 7.76 -3.27
C ILE A 11 0.32 7.61 -3.68
N ILE A 12 -0.60 7.49 -2.72
CA ILE A 12 -2.05 7.36 -2.98
C ILE A 12 -2.55 8.55 -3.79
N LYS A 13 -2.13 9.75 -3.40
CA LYS A 13 -2.51 10.99 -4.08
C LYS A 13 -1.95 11.06 -5.51
N ASP A 14 -0.70 10.65 -5.71
CA ASP A 14 -0.07 10.61 -7.04
C ASP A 14 -0.72 9.56 -7.96
N MET A 15 -1.30 8.50 -7.38
CA MET A 15 -2.11 7.49 -8.08
C MET A 15 -3.57 7.94 -8.33
N GLU A 16 -3.95 9.15 -7.89
CA GLU A 16 -5.32 9.69 -7.95
C GLU A 16 -6.37 8.78 -7.28
N LEU A 17 -5.97 8.06 -6.23
CA LEU A 17 -6.85 7.21 -5.43
C LEU A 17 -7.44 7.97 -4.23
N GLU A 18 -8.65 7.58 -3.82
CA GLU A 18 -9.20 8.02 -2.54
C GLU A 18 -8.53 7.23 -1.40
N PRO A 19 -8.01 7.88 -0.33
CA PRO A 19 -7.34 7.21 0.78
C PRO A 19 -8.34 6.51 1.72
N ASP A 20 -9.23 5.70 1.17
CA ASP A 20 -10.25 4.95 1.89
C ASP A 20 -10.28 3.51 1.42
N MET A 21 -10.32 2.57 2.37
CA MET A 21 -10.33 1.13 2.10
C MET A 21 -9.23 0.67 1.11
N LEU A 22 -7.97 1.05 1.33
CA LEU A 22 -6.81 0.60 0.54
C LEU A 22 -5.84 -0.30 1.31
N ASP A 23 -5.35 -1.38 0.70
CA ASP A 23 -4.29 -2.24 1.25
C ASP A 23 -2.93 -1.84 0.69
N ILE A 24 -1.90 -1.93 1.53
CA ILE A 24 -0.53 -1.55 1.22
C ILE A 24 0.32 -2.81 1.16
N TRP A 25 1.00 -2.99 0.03
CA TRP A 25 1.87 -4.11 -0.24
C TRP A 25 3.28 -3.61 -0.57
N GLU A 26 4.30 -4.32 -0.10
CA GLU A 26 5.72 -3.98 -0.32
C GLU A 26 6.51 -5.20 -0.82
N ASP A 27 7.36 -5.04 -1.83
CA ASP A 27 8.30 -6.08 -2.25
C ASP A 27 9.68 -6.00 -1.54
N GLU A 28 10.55 -7.00 -1.78
CA GLU A 28 11.88 -7.07 -1.15
C GLU A 28 12.74 -5.81 -1.44
N ASP A 29 12.54 -5.19 -2.60
CA ASP A 29 13.24 -3.98 -3.06
C ASP A 29 12.66 -2.69 -2.43
N GLY A 30 11.49 -2.77 -1.80
CA GLY A 30 10.81 -1.65 -1.14
C GLY A 30 9.85 -0.88 -2.04
N ASN A 31 9.46 -1.46 -3.19
CA ASN A 31 8.43 -0.86 -4.04
C ASN A 31 7.05 -1.14 -3.44
N ILE A 32 6.18 -0.14 -3.51
CA ILE A 32 4.82 -0.20 -2.98
C ILE A 32 3.82 -0.52 -4.09
N SER A 33 2.85 -1.36 -3.77
CA SER A 33 1.58 -1.48 -4.51
C SER A 33 0.43 -1.14 -3.57
N ILE A 34 -0.57 -0.44 -4.11
CA ILE A 34 -1.76 -0.02 -3.36
C ILE A 34 -2.98 -0.58 -4.07
N GLU A 35 -3.75 -1.39 -3.36
CA GLU A 35 -4.90 -2.10 -3.90
C GLU A 35 -6.15 -1.79 -3.08
N ALA A 36 -7.34 -2.07 -3.62
CA ALA A 36 -8.56 -2.02 -2.82
C ALA A 36 -8.51 -3.06 -1.67
N ARG A 37 -9.11 -2.72 -0.53
CA ARG A 37 -9.18 -3.58 0.67
C ARG A 37 -9.60 -5.02 0.34
N GLY A 38 -8.77 -5.98 0.72
CA GLY A 38 -8.97 -7.40 0.48
C GLY A 38 -8.54 -7.88 -0.92
N MET A 39 -7.91 -7.02 -1.74
CA MET A 39 -7.29 -7.42 -3.00
C MET A 39 -5.76 -7.48 -2.85
N ALA A 40 -5.17 -8.49 -3.48
CA ALA A 40 -3.73 -8.59 -3.63
C ALA A 40 -3.31 -8.07 -5.02
N PRO A 41 -2.09 -7.50 -5.16
CA PRO A 41 -1.57 -7.07 -6.45
C PRO A 41 -1.54 -8.21 -7.46
N ALA A 42 -1.81 -7.92 -8.73
CA ALA A 42 -1.83 -8.96 -9.77
C ALA A 42 -0.49 -9.70 -9.93
N ASP A 43 0.61 -9.00 -9.61
CA ASP A 43 2.00 -9.45 -9.65
C ASP A 43 2.55 -9.86 -8.26
N GLU A 44 1.69 -10.01 -7.24
CA GLU A 44 2.06 -10.36 -5.85
C GLU A 44 3.10 -11.49 -5.78
N ARG A 45 2.85 -12.59 -6.50
CA ARG A 45 3.75 -13.77 -6.49
C ARG A 45 5.06 -13.56 -7.24
N GLU A 46 5.01 -12.82 -8.35
CA GLU A 46 6.18 -12.60 -9.20
C GLU A 46 7.17 -11.65 -8.53
N ARG A 47 6.66 -10.65 -7.82
CA ARG A 47 7.45 -9.66 -7.08
C ARG A 47 7.62 -10.00 -5.60
N LYS A 48 7.04 -11.10 -5.14
CA LYS A 48 7.03 -11.52 -3.73
C LYS A 48 6.53 -10.40 -2.80
N MET A 49 5.45 -9.73 -3.21
CA MET A 49 4.89 -8.65 -2.41
C MET A 49 4.37 -9.20 -1.08
N GLN A 50 4.57 -8.45 -0.02
CA GLN A 50 4.07 -8.73 1.31
C GLN A 50 3.09 -7.64 1.69
N TYR A 51 1.97 -8.04 2.27
CA TYR A 51 1.06 -7.09 2.90
C TYR A 51 1.75 -6.46 4.12
N ILE A 52 1.74 -5.13 4.21
CA ILE A 52 2.43 -4.39 5.29
C ILE A 52 1.49 -3.46 6.06
N GLY A 53 0.23 -3.31 5.64
CA GLY A 53 -0.69 -2.39 6.28
C GLY A 53 -1.84 -1.96 5.39
N PHE A 54 -2.58 -0.97 5.85
CA PHE A 54 -3.79 -0.49 5.20
C PHE A 54 -4.04 1.00 5.47
N VAL A 55 -4.84 1.63 4.62
CA VAL A 55 -5.31 3.02 4.76
C VAL A 55 -6.83 3.06 4.86
N ASP A 56 -7.35 3.65 5.92
CA ASP A 56 -8.79 3.78 6.17
C ASP A 56 -9.13 5.24 6.50
N ASN A 57 -9.95 5.88 5.67
CA ASN A 57 -10.32 7.29 5.82
C ASN A 57 -9.12 8.26 6.05
N GLY A 58 -7.99 8.01 5.39
CA GLY A 58 -6.76 8.79 5.51
C GLY A 58 -5.80 8.35 6.60
N ASP A 59 -6.20 7.44 7.49
CA ASP A 59 -5.34 6.92 8.55
C ASP A 59 -4.55 5.70 8.05
N VAL A 60 -3.22 5.75 8.14
CA VAL A 60 -2.33 4.66 7.73
C VAL A 60 -1.98 3.79 8.94
N THR A 61 -2.26 2.49 8.84
CA THR A 61 -1.89 1.49 9.85
C THR A 61 -0.94 0.46 9.24
N PHE A 62 0.19 0.23 9.90
CA PHE A 62 1.17 -0.76 9.49
C PHE A 62 1.16 -1.99 10.41
N GLU A 63 1.47 -3.17 9.88
CA GLU A 63 1.60 -4.44 10.62
C GLU A 63 3.06 -4.86 10.92
#